data_AF-A0A4P9WTV6-F1
#
_entry.id   AF-A0A4P9WTV6-F1
#
_cell.length_a   1.000
_cell.length_b   1.000
_cell.length_c   1.000
_cell.angle_alpha   90.00
_cell.angle_beta   90.00
_cell.angle_gamma   90.00
#
_symmetry.space_group_name_H-M   'P 1'
#
loop_
_entity.id
_entity.type
_entity.pdbx_description
1 polymer ?
#
loop_
_entity_poly.entity_id
_entity_poly.type
_entity_poly.pdbx_seq_one_letter_code
_entity_poly.pdbx_strand_id
1 'polypeptide(L)'
;MPAFLADPIQQRSTHWRLSTSGLAPVRHIQGTGFGAVVPDGYGMNYIILPTYLRIGIESKRACEATDSARFAQTLTDVLGDMKALFPQPSTSAAAPAAGSKTSKI
;
A
#
# COMPACT_ATOMS: atom_id res chain seq x y z
N MET A 1 7.84 -35.31 12.41
CA MET A 1 7.84 -33.85 12.52
C MET A 1 8.39 -33.47 13.89
N PRO A 2 9.38 -32.58 13.99
CA PRO A 2 9.82 -32.01 15.27
C PRO A 2 8.64 -31.43 16.07
N ALA A 3 8.63 -31.61 17.40
CA ALA A 3 7.51 -31.19 18.26
C ALA A 3 7.20 -29.69 18.15
N PHE A 4 8.22 -28.85 18.01
CA PHE A 4 8.05 -27.40 17.86
C PHE A 4 7.32 -27.02 16.55
N LEU A 5 7.43 -27.83 15.48
CA LEU A 5 6.72 -27.57 14.23
C LEU A 5 5.24 -28.00 14.29
N ALA A 6 4.89 -28.88 15.22
CA ALA A 6 3.51 -29.30 15.45
C ALA A 6 2.77 -28.41 16.45
N ASP A 7 3.48 -27.51 17.15
CA ASP A 7 2.92 -26.64 18.17
C ASP A 7 1.83 -25.71 17.58
N PRO A 8 0.66 -25.55 18.24
CA PRO A 8 -0.40 -24.66 17.78
C PRO A 8 0.05 -23.20 17.59
N ILE A 9 1.02 -22.72 18.36
CA ILE A 9 1.61 -21.38 18.20
C ILE A 9 2.32 -21.30 16.85
N GLN A 10 3.04 -22.35 16.46
CA GLN A 10 3.73 -22.39 15.16
C GLN A 10 2.75 -22.47 13.98
N GLN A 11 1.62 -23.16 14.15
CA GLN A 11 0.55 -23.16 13.15
C GLN A 11 -0.06 -21.77 12.98
N ARG A 12 -0.31 -21.04 14.09
CA ARG A 12 -0.83 -19.66 14.02
C ARG A 12 0.19 -18.68 13.47
N SER A 13 1.48 -18.83 13.77
CA SER A 13 2.53 -17.93 13.28
C SER A 13 2.72 -18.03 11.76
N THR A 14 2.32 -19.14 11.15
CA THR A 14 2.40 -19.38 9.71
C THR A 14 1.06 -19.18 8.99
N HIS A 15 0.00 -18.78 9.71
CA HIS A 15 -1.32 -18.46 9.16
C HIS A 15 -1.44 -16.97 8.83
N TRP A 16 -0.95 -16.58 7.65
CA TRP A 16 -0.83 -15.18 7.24
C TRP A 16 -2.17 -14.58 6.81
N ARG A 17 -2.92 -14.01 7.77
CA ARG A 17 -4.17 -13.26 7.48
C ARG A 17 -3.92 -11.99 6.66
N LEU A 18 -2.69 -11.49 6.64
CA LEU A 18 -2.25 -10.43 5.76
C LEU A 18 -0.91 -10.84 5.16
N SER A 19 -0.88 -11.10 3.85
CA SER A 19 0.33 -11.38 3.09
C SER A 19 0.65 -10.18 2.21
N THR A 20 1.85 -9.61 2.33
CA THR A 20 2.21 -8.36 1.65
C THR A 20 3.50 -8.43 0.86
N SER A 21 3.59 -7.70 -0.26
CA SER A 21 4.87 -7.48 -0.93
C SER A 21 4.98 -6.11 -1.60
N GLY A 22 6.19 -5.52 -1.51
CA GLY A 22 6.56 -4.33 -2.23
C GLY A 22 7.08 -4.69 -3.63
N LEU A 23 6.65 -3.94 -4.63
CA LEU A 23 7.10 -4.08 -6.01
C LEU A 23 8.00 -2.90 -6.38
N ALA A 24 8.93 -3.15 -7.30
CA ALA A 24 9.81 -2.12 -7.81
C ALA A 24 9.00 -0.92 -8.37
N PRO A 25 9.50 0.32 -8.25
CA PRO A 25 8.81 1.49 -8.79
C PRO A 25 8.69 1.44 -10.31
N VAL A 26 7.55 0.94 -10.81
CA VAL A 26 7.24 0.83 -12.23
C VAL A 26 6.08 1.76 -12.58
N ARG A 27 6.32 2.71 -13.48
CA ARG A 27 5.30 3.70 -13.87
C ARG A 27 4.28 3.14 -14.85
N HIS A 28 4.70 2.22 -15.72
CA HIS A 28 3.93 1.72 -16.86
C HIS A 28 3.02 0.52 -16.52
N ILE A 29 3.18 -0.10 -15.36
CA ILE A 29 2.30 -1.18 -14.92
C ILE A 29 1.15 -0.56 -14.11
N GLN A 30 -0.08 -0.77 -14.60
CA GLN A 30 -1.30 -0.21 -14.02
C GLN A 30 -1.97 -1.15 -13.02
N GLY A 31 -1.76 -2.47 -13.15
CA GLY A 31 -2.33 -3.48 -12.27
C GLY A 31 -1.29 -4.53 -11.92
N THR A 32 -1.12 -4.78 -10.62
CA THR A 32 -0.32 -5.87 -10.07
C THR A 32 -1.12 -6.46 -8.91
N GLY A 33 -0.95 -7.76 -8.65
CA GLY A 33 -1.78 -8.46 -7.68
C GLY A 33 -1.33 -9.88 -7.43
N PHE A 34 -1.60 -10.36 -6.22
CA PHE A 34 -1.62 -11.78 -5.89
C PHE A 34 -2.77 -12.02 -4.90
N GLY A 35 -3.27 -13.26 -4.85
CA GLY A 35 -4.38 -13.61 -3.97
C GLY A 35 -3.94 -13.86 -2.53
N ALA A 36 -4.90 -13.78 -1.60
CA ALA A 36 -4.74 -14.20 -0.22
C ALA A 36 -4.28 -15.67 -0.15
N VAL A 37 -3.32 -15.92 0.75
CA VAL A 37 -2.72 -17.24 0.96
C VAL A 37 -3.51 -18.13 1.91
N VAL A 38 -4.52 -17.56 2.58
CA VAL A 38 -5.49 -18.26 3.45
C VAL A 38 -6.91 -17.77 3.14
N PRO A 39 -7.96 -18.59 3.39
CA PRO A 39 -9.34 -18.23 3.06
C PRO A 39 -9.89 -17.00 3.81
N ASP A 40 -9.39 -16.73 5.01
CA ASP A 40 -9.84 -15.66 5.93
C ASP A 40 -8.86 -14.48 6.00
N GLY A 41 -8.12 -14.25 4.92
CA GLY A 41 -7.06 -13.25 4.86
C GLY A 41 -7.10 -12.35 3.63
N TYR A 42 -6.07 -11.52 3.52
CA TYR A 42 -5.84 -10.55 2.45
C TYR A 42 -4.51 -10.81 1.75
N GLY A 43 -4.51 -10.68 0.43
CA GLY A 43 -3.29 -10.46 -0.36
C GLY A 43 -3.15 -8.97 -0.68
N MET A 44 -1.99 -8.38 -0.38
CA MET A 44 -1.76 -6.96 -0.64
C MET A 44 -0.38 -6.68 -1.24
N ASN A 45 -0.35 -6.14 -2.45
CA ASN A 45 0.88 -5.65 -3.07
C ASN A 45 0.87 -4.13 -3.14
N TYR A 46 2.05 -3.51 -3.15
CA TYR A 46 2.15 -2.06 -3.27
C TYR A 46 3.35 -1.62 -4.12
N ILE A 47 3.15 -0.52 -4.86
CA ILE A 47 4.20 0.23 -5.57
C ILE A 47 4.22 1.64 -4.99
N ILE A 48 5.38 2.08 -4.55
CA ILE A 48 5.60 3.43 -4.03
C ILE A 48 6.14 4.31 -5.16
N LEU A 49 5.42 5.39 -5.48
CA LEU A 49 5.83 6.39 -6.46
C LEU A 49 5.96 7.76 -5.78
N PRO A 50 6.64 8.74 -6.42
CA PRO A 50 6.94 10.02 -5.76
C PRO A 50 5.72 10.81 -5.25
N THR A 51 4.54 10.62 -5.85
CA THR A 51 3.34 11.40 -5.53
C THR A 51 2.13 10.57 -5.11
N TYR A 52 2.18 9.24 -5.26
CA TYR A 52 1.06 8.36 -4.89
C TYR A 52 1.54 6.92 -4.65
N LEU A 53 0.69 6.14 -4.00
CA LEU A 53 0.85 4.69 -3.82
C LEU A 53 -0.11 3.97 -4.75
N ARG A 54 0.34 2.90 -5.39
CA ARG A 54 -0.58 1.93 -6.04
C ARG A 54 -0.63 0.70 -5.16
N ILE A 55 -1.81 0.32 -4.72
CA ILE A 55 -2.02 -0.81 -3.82
C ILE A 55 -3.04 -1.74 -4.46
N GLY A 56 -2.67 -3.01 -4.65
CA GLY A 56 -3.59 -4.07 -5.01
C GLY A 56 -4.02 -4.80 -3.74
N ILE A 57 -5.32 -5.03 -3.58
CA ILE A 57 -5.90 -5.73 -2.42
C ILE A 57 -6.81 -6.82 -2.95
N GLU A 58 -6.66 -8.03 -2.42
CA GLU A 58 -7.52 -9.17 -2.70
C GLU A 58 -7.97 -9.83 -1.41
N SER A 59 -9.24 -10.26 -1.39
CA SER A 59 -9.82 -11.09 -0.35
C SER A 59 -10.84 -12.05 -0.96
N LYS A 60 -11.17 -13.14 -0.24
CA LYS A 60 -12.11 -14.14 -0.72
C LYS A 60 -13.55 -13.73 -0.40
N ARG A 61 -14.40 -13.66 -1.42
CA ARG A 61 -15.84 -13.38 -1.28
C ARG A 61 -16.57 -14.36 -0.35
N ALA A 62 -16.06 -15.59 -0.22
CA ALA A 62 -16.61 -16.61 0.67
C ALA A 62 -16.38 -16.33 2.17
N CYS A 63 -15.46 -15.42 2.52
CA CYS A 63 -15.20 -15.07 3.91
C CYS A 63 -15.86 -13.72 4.25
N GLU A 64 -16.96 -13.76 5.02
CA GLU A 64 -17.70 -12.58 5.46
C GLU A 64 -16.88 -11.63 6.34
N ALA A 65 -15.82 -12.13 6.98
CA ALA A 65 -14.91 -11.33 7.79
C ALA A 65 -13.94 -10.47 6.95
N THR A 66 -13.84 -10.71 5.64
CA THR A 66 -12.93 -9.98 4.76
C THR A 66 -13.65 -9.20 3.67
N ASP A 67 -13.24 -7.95 3.46
CA ASP A 67 -13.79 -7.09 2.41
C ASP A 67 -12.68 -6.18 1.88
N SER A 68 -12.30 -6.39 0.62
CA SER A 68 -11.24 -5.62 -0.04
C SER A 68 -11.56 -4.12 -0.16
N ALA A 69 -12.82 -3.76 -0.38
CA ALA A 69 -13.23 -2.35 -0.51
C ALA A 69 -13.20 -1.65 0.85
N ARG A 70 -13.71 -2.32 1.89
CA ARG A 70 -13.63 -1.81 3.27
C ARG A 70 -12.18 -1.68 3.74
N PHE A 71 -11.33 -2.65 3.40
CA PHE A 71 -9.90 -2.59 3.70
C PHE A 71 -9.23 -1.39 3.01
N ALA A 72 -9.53 -1.16 1.72
CA ALA A 72 -9.00 -0.02 0.96
C ALA A 72 -9.41 1.33 1.57
N GLN A 73 -10.67 1.46 2.02
CA GLN A 73 -11.13 2.65 2.71
C GLN A 73 -10.35 2.87 4.02
N THR A 74 -10.27 1.83 4.85
CA THR A 74 -9.54 1.88 6.13
C THR A 74 -8.08 2.27 5.93
N LEU A 75 -7.44 1.72 4.88
CA LEU A 75 -6.05 2.03 4.55
C LEU A 75 -5.88 3.50 4.12
N THR A 76 -6.85 4.04 3.37
CA THR A 76 -6.86 5.45 2.97
C THR A 76 -6.95 6.37 4.19
N ASP A 77 -7.85 6.05 5.12
CA ASP A 77 -8.07 6.83 6.34
C ASP A 77 -6.82 6.82 7.23
N VAL A 78 -6.27 5.63 7.52
CA VAL A 78 -5.06 5.48 8.34
C VAL A 78 -3.85 6.19 7.72
N LEU A 79 -3.66 6.10 6.41
CA LEU A 79 -2.57 6.83 5.73
C LEU A 79 -2.79 8.34 5.78
N GLY A 80 -4.04 8.79 5.71
CA GLY A 80 -4.42 10.19 5.92
C GLY A 80 -4.07 10.68 7.32
N ASP A 81 -4.43 9.90 8.35
CA ASP A 81 -4.10 10.19 9.75
C ASP A 81 -2.58 10.23 9.96
N MET A 82 -1.86 9.23 9.44
CA MET A 82 -0.38 9.21 9.49
C MET A 82 0.21 10.47 8.83
N LYS A 83 -0.32 10.90 7.69
CA LYS A 83 0.12 12.13 7.02
C LYS A 83 -0.12 13.37 7.87
N ALA A 84 -1.25 13.43 8.59
CA ALA A 84 -1.60 14.55 9.46
C ALA A 84 -0.68 14.68 10.69
N LEU A 85 -0.08 13.57 11.15
CA LEU A 85 0.90 13.58 12.25
C LEU A 85 2.23 14.27 11.89
N PHE A 86 2.56 14.36 10.60
CA PHE A 86 3.82 14.97 10.16
C PHE A 86 3.59 16.41 9.68
N PRO A 87 4.33 17.40 10.23
CA PRO A 87 4.28 18.78 9.75
C PRO A 87 4.57 18.82 8.25
N GLN A 88 3.63 19.34 7.47
CA GLN A 88 3.91 19.59 6.06
C GLN A 88 4.92 20.73 5.99
N PRO A 89 5.95 20.65 5.13
CA PRO A 89 6.85 21.77 4.93
C PRO A 89 6.02 22.99 4.53
N SER A 90 6.03 24.03 5.37
CA SER A 90 5.38 25.29 5.05
C SER A 90 5.97 25.77 3.73
N THR A 91 5.17 25.77 2.67
CA THR A 91 5.60 26.32 1.38
C THR A 91 5.64 27.85 1.52
N SER A 92 6.68 28.35 2.19
CA SER A 92 7.04 29.76 2.27
C SER A 92 8.40 29.94 1.61
N ALA A 93 8.39 29.85 0.29
CA ALA A 93 9.34 30.53 -0.57
C ALA A 93 8.68 30.67 -1.94
N ALA A 94 8.18 31.86 -2.24
CA ALA A 94 7.76 32.22 -3.58
C ALA A 94 8.93 31.93 -4.54
N ALA A 95 8.72 31.03 -5.50
CA ALA A 95 9.65 30.87 -6.61
C ALA A 95 9.59 32.15 -7.47
N PRO A 96 10.74 32.74 -7.85
CA PRO A 96 10.78 33.99 -8.59
C PRO A 96 10.18 33.82 -10.00
N ALA A 97 9.50 34.88 -10.45
CA ALA A 97 8.81 34.96 -11.73
C ALA A 97 9.69 34.56 -12.92
N ALA A 98 9.09 33.84 -13.87
CA ALA A 98 9.70 33.41 -15.12
C ALA A 98 10.26 34.61 -15.91
N GLY A 99 11.56 34.62 -16.16
CA GLY A 99 12.21 35.59 -17.04
C GLY A 99 11.81 35.35 -18.50
N SER A 100 11.02 36.27 -19.06
CA SER A 100 10.82 36.40 -20.50
C SER A 100 12.14 36.85 -21.14
N LYS A 101 12.78 35.98 -21.92
CA LYS A 101 13.85 36.39 -22.84
C LYS A 101 13.24 36.53 -24.24
N THR A 102 12.86 37.76 -24.58
CA THR A 102 12.66 38.17 -25.98
C THR A 102 14.03 38.58 -26.53
N SER A 103 14.59 37.83 -27.48
CA SER A 103 15.71 38.29 -28.30
C SER A 103 15.20 38.52 -29.71
N LYS A 104 15.27 39.79 -30.13
CA LYS A 104 14.98 40.28 -31.47
C LYS A 104 15.96 39.69 -32.50
N ILE A 105 15.46 39.53 -33.72
CA ILE A 105 16.25 39.40 -34.97
C ILE A 105 16.88 40.76 -35.27
#